data_AF-A0A530H2K1-F1
#
_entry.id   AF-A0A530H2K1-F1
#
_cell.length_a   1.000
_cell.length_b   1.000
_cell.length_c   1.000
_cell.angle_alpha   90.00
_cell.angle_beta   90.00
_cell.angle_gamma   90.00
#
_symmetry.space_group_name_H-M   'P 1'
#
loop_
_entity.id
_entity.type
_entity.pdbx_description
1 polymer ?
#
loop_
_entity_poly.entity_id
_entity_poly.type
_entity_poly.pdbx_seq_one_letter_code
_entity_poly.pdbx_strand_id
1 'polypeptide(L)'
;MRRLAVRPTPPDKLTQELAQTNSWAAISIDDAGRSSRGSLSALTNLRCRFPGIATLDLQAARTIGMVETANAFLDLVVDGQTGMFRLLRAEPNNQYWIEAVAEDESGASYAV
;
A
#
# COMPACT_ATOMS: atom_id res chain seq x y z
N MET A 1 -0.28 -19.90 -18.45
CA MET A 1 -0.32 -19.75 -16.98
C MET A 1 0.86 -18.91 -16.53
N ARG A 2 0.63 -17.77 -15.86
CA ARG A 2 1.69 -17.03 -15.16
C ARG A 2 1.77 -17.60 -13.74
N ARG A 3 2.95 -18.06 -13.31
CA ARG A 3 3.17 -18.55 -11.94
C ARG A 3 3.62 -17.37 -11.09
N LEU A 4 2.88 -17.07 -10.02
CA LEU A 4 3.31 -16.11 -9.01
C LEU A 4 4.43 -16.76 -8.17
N ALA A 5 5.58 -16.12 -8.11
CA ALA A 5 6.65 -16.47 -7.18
C ALA A 5 6.70 -15.40 -6.09
N VAL A 6 6.67 -15.83 -4.83
CA VAL A 6 6.78 -14.93 -3.67
C VAL A 6 8.14 -15.14 -3.04
N ARG A 7 8.85 -14.04 -2.79
CA ARG A 7 10.15 -14.07 -2.12
C ARG A 7 10.14 -13.10 -0.95
N PRO A 8 10.41 -13.55 0.29
CA PRO A 8 10.58 -12.65 1.42
C PRO A 8 11.86 -11.83 1.22
N THR A 9 11.84 -10.56 1.62
CA THR A 9 12.97 -9.65 1.50
C THR A 9 12.94 -8.67 2.65
N PRO A 10 14.07 -8.39 3.31
CA PRO A 10 14.09 -7.42 4.40
C PRO A 10 13.92 -5.98 3.84
N PRO A 11 13.30 -5.08 4.61
CA PRO A 11 12.83 -3.77 4.11
C PRO A 11 13.97 -2.88 3.60
N ASP A 12 15.15 -2.99 4.18
CA ASP A 12 16.38 -2.27 3.81
C ASP A 12 16.92 -2.68 2.43
N LYS A 13 16.62 -3.91 1.99
CA LYS A 13 17.08 -4.44 0.69
C LYS A 13 16.00 -4.43 -0.38
N LEU A 14 14.78 -3.99 -0.06
CA LEU A 14 13.63 -4.13 -0.94
C LEU A 14 13.82 -3.40 -2.29
N THR A 15 14.36 -2.18 -2.28
CA THR A 15 14.65 -1.42 -3.51
C THR A 15 15.74 -2.07 -4.35
N GLN A 16 16.79 -2.57 -3.69
CA GLN A 16 17.90 -3.25 -4.37
C GLN A 16 17.42 -4.56 -5.01
N GLU A 17 16.68 -5.36 -4.27
CA GLU A 17 16.17 -6.66 -4.71
C GLU A 17 15.13 -6.51 -5.83
N LEU A 18 14.26 -5.49 -5.75
CA LEU A 18 13.32 -5.17 -6.83
C LEU A 18 14.04 -4.77 -8.12
N ALA A 19 15.18 -4.08 -8.02
CA ALA A 19 16.00 -3.71 -9.18
C ALA A 19 16.83 -4.89 -9.73
N GLN A 20 17.27 -5.80 -8.87
CA GLN A 20 18.12 -6.93 -9.24
C GLN A 20 17.33 -8.15 -9.72
N THR A 21 16.03 -8.21 -9.41
CA THR A 21 15.17 -9.31 -9.82
C THR A 21 14.13 -8.84 -10.80
N ASN A 22 13.71 -9.71 -11.73
CA ASN A 22 12.56 -9.46 -12.61
C ASN A 22 11.22 -9.55 -11.83
N SER A 23 11.20 -9.05 -10.59
CA SER A 23 10.01 -8.98 -9.75
C SER A 23 9.10 -7.86 -10.27
N TRP A 24 7.83 -8.17 -10.41
CA TRP A 24 6.85 -7.21 -10.94
C TRP A 24 6.40 -6.18 -9.90
N ALA A 25 6.43 -6.54 -8.62
CA ALA A 25 6.07 -5.66 -7.52
C ALA A 25 6.72 -6.14 -6.21
N ALA A 26 6.91 -5.22 -5.27
CA ALA A 26 7.27 -5.52 -3.89
C ALA A 26 6.21 -4.96 -2.94
N ILE A 27 5.71 -5.80 -2.04
CA ILE A 27 4.64 -5.47 -1.10
C ILE A 27 5.21 -5.41 0.31
N SER A 28 4.86 -4.38 1.06
CA SER A 28 5.21 -4.21 2.47
C SER A 28 3.99 -3.77 3.27
N ILE A 29 3.92 -4.24 4.52
CA ILE A 29 2.91 -3.80 5.49
C ILE A 29 3.61 -2.80 6.41
N ASP A 30 3.13 -1.56 6.42
CA ASP A 30 3.59 -0.58 7.38
C ASP A 30 2.68 -0.69 8.60
N ASP A 31 3.06 -1.56 9.54
CA ASP A 31 2.45 -1.54 10.86
C ASP A 31 2.97 -0.29 11.56
N ALA A 32 2.24 0.82 11.40
CA ALA A 32 2.40 2.03 12.18
C ALA A 32 2.01 1.79 13.67
N GLY A 33 2.48 0.69 14.24
CA GLY A 33 2.48 0.36 15.65
C GLY A 33 3.65 1.06 16.32
N ARG A 34 3.55 2.40 16.43
CA ARG A 34 4.27 3.35 17.31
C ARG A 34 4.62 4.61 16.53
N SER A 35 3.60 5.44 16.31
CA SER A 35 3.83 6.88 16.24
C SER A 35 4.69 7.29 17.45
N SER A 36 5.67 8.17 17.27
CA SER A 36 6.61 8.70 18.29
C SER A 36 5.96 9.39 19.51
N ARG A 37 4.63 9.28 19.65
CA ARG A 37 3.80 9.77 20.77
C ARG A 37 2.93 8.70 21.43
N GLY A 38 3.15 7.41 21.20
CA GLY A 38 2.48 6.34 21.96
C GLY A 38 1.00 6.10 21.60
N SER A 39 0.52 6.64 20.48
CA SER A 39 -0.81 6.34 19.95
C SER A 39 -0.72 5.23 18.90
N LEU A 40 -1.47 4.14 19.13
CA LEU A 40 -1.68 3.08 18.13
C LEU A 40 -2.41 3.71 16.94
N SER A 41 -1.80 3.68 15.75
CA SER A 41 -2.51 4.08 14.53
C SER A 41 -3.75 3.18 14.36
N ALA A 42 -4.93 3.79 14.27
CA ALA A 42 -6.19 3.09 14.01
C ALA A 42 -6.27 2.51 12.58
N LEU A 43 -5.24 2.76 11.77
CA LEU A 43 -5.16 2.38 10.37
C LEU A 43 -4.10 1.29 10.16
N THR A 44 -4.42 0.36 9.27
CA THR A 44 -3.49 -0.57 8.61
C THR A 44 -3.06 0.07 7.30
N ASN A 45 -1.75 0.16 7.06
CA ASN A 45 -1.19 0.70 5.82
C ASN A 45 -0.50 -0.42 5.03
N LEU A 46 -0.92 -0.62 3.79
CA LEU A 46 -0.29 -1.52 2.82
C LEU A 46 0.38 -0.69 1.73
N ARG A 47 1.59 -1.08 1.34
CA ARG A 47 2.37 -0.39 0.31
C ARG A 47 2.85 -1.37 -0.74
N CYS A 48 2.67 -1.01 -2.00
CA CYS A 48 3.24 -1.66 -3.17
C CYS A 48 4.26 -0.73 -3.83
N ARG A 49 5.42 -1.28 -4.23
CA ARG A 49 6.40 -0.61 -5.06
C ARG A 49 6.52 -1.35 -6.38
N PHE A 50 6.31 -0.62 -7.48
CA PHE A 50 6.51 -1.12 -8.83
C PHE A 50 7.93 -0.76 -9.34
N PRO A 51 8.44 -1.48 -10.36
CA PRO A 51 9.62 -1.06 -11.09
C PRO A 51 9.43 0.35 -11.67
N GLY A 52 10.42 1.24 -11.48
CA GLY A 52 10.34 2.61 -12.01
C GLY A 52 9.62 3.60 -11.10
N ILE A 53 9.88 3.56 -9.80
CA ILE A 53 9.50 4.52 -8.74
C ILE A 53 8.01 4.66 -8.41
N ALA A 54 7.09 4.14 -9.23
CA ALA A 54 5.67 4.19 -8.93
C ALA A 54 5.31 3.38 -7.67
N THR A 55 4.46 3.98 -6.84
CA THR A 55 3.98 3.39 -5.58
C THR A 55 2.47 3.32 -5.58
N LEU A 56 1.95 2.33 -4.84
CA LEU A 56 0.54 2.30 -4.43
C LEU A 56 0.48 2.14 -2.91
N ASP A 57 -0.27 3.01 -2.25
CA ASP A 57 -0.50 2.98 -0.82
C ASP A 57 -1.99 2.81 -0.54
N LEU A 58 -2.36 1.85 0.31
CA LEU A 58 -3.72 1.65 0.78
C LEU A 58 -3.79 1.80 2.30
N GLN A 59 -4.66 2.71 2.75
CA GLN A 59 -5.03 2.85 4.15
C GLN A 59 -6.37 2.16 4.42
N ALA A 60 -6.46 1.36 5.47
CA ALA A 60 -7.72 0.75 5.91
C ALA A 60 -7.89 0.91 7.41
N ALA A 61 -9.12 1.15 7.89
CA ALA A 61 -9.40 1.09 9.31
C ALA A 61 -9.21 -0.35 9.83
N ARG A 62 -8.62 -0.53 11.03
CA ARG A 62 -8.43 -1.86 11.64
C ARG A 62 -9.73 -2.63 11.87
N THR A 63 -10.88 -1.94 11.82
CA THR A 63 -12.21 -2.56 11.88
C THR A 63 -12.58 -3.31 10.60
N ILE A 64 -11.94 -2.97 9.47
CA ILE A 64 -12.03 -3.70 8.21
C ILE A 64 -11.04 -4.86 8.31
N GLY A 65 -11.54 -6.09 8.19
CA GLY A 65 -10.72 -7.29 8.39
C GLY A 65 -9.48 -7.32 7.49
N MET A 66 -8.43 -8.00 7.97
CA MET A 66 -7.14 -8.05 7.26
C MET A 66 -7.24 -8.77 5.92
N VAL A 67 -8.13 -9.77 5.80
CA VAL A 67 -8.32 -10.53 4.56
C VAL A 67 -8.97 -9.65 3.50
N GLU A 68 -10.01 -8.91 3.88
CA GLU A 68 -10.71 -7.97 3.01
C GLU A 68 -9.79 -6.84 2.56
N THR A 69 -9.00 -6.31 3.49
CA THR A 69 -7.99 -5.28 3.21
C THR A 69 -6.93 -5.78 2.24
N ALA A 70 -6.43 -7.01 2.43
CA ALA A 70 -5.44 -7.62 1.55
C ALA A 70 -6.00 -7.88 0.15
N ASN A 71 -7.24 -8.38 0.04
CA ASN A 71 -7.86 -8.63 -1.24
C ASN A 71 -8.10 -7.33 -2.03
N ALA A 72 -8.66 -6.29 -1.39
CA ALA A 72 -8.84 -4.98 -2.02
C ALA A 72 -7.50 -4.40 -2.53
N PHE A 73 -6.44 -4.53 -1.72
CA PHE A 73 -5.09 -4.09 -2.11
C PHE A 73 -4.55 -4.87 -3.31
N LEU A 74 -4.71 -6.20 -3.33
CA LEU A 74 -4.25 -7.04 -4.43
C LEU A 74 -4.99 -6.73 -5.73
N ASP A 75 -6.29 -6.45 -5.67
CA ASP A 75 -7.07 -6.06 -6.85
C ASP A 75 -6.53 -4.75 -7.45
N LEU A 76 -6.26 -3.73 -6.61
CA LEU A 76 -5.62 -2.48 -7.06
C LEU A 76 -4.23 -2.71 -7.69
N VAL A 77 -3.43 -3.59 -7.10
CA VAL A 77 -2.09 -3.94 -7.60
C VAL A 77 -2.17 -4.63 -8.96
N VAL A 78 -3.10 -5.58 -9.12
CA VAL A 78 -3.36 -6.30 -10.38
C VAL A 78 -3.83 -5.37 -11.48
N ASP A 79 -4.68 -4.40 -11.13
CA ASP A 79 -5.17 -3.37 -12.05
C ASP A 79 -4.08 -2.33 -12.41
N GLY A 80 -2.92 -2.37 -11.76
CA GLY A 80 -1.81 -1.46 -12.02
C GLY A 80 -2.07 -0.03 -11.53
N GLN A 81 -2.95 0.13 -10.53
CA GLN A 81 -3.21 1.43 -9.93
C GLN A 81 -1.96 1.95 -9.20
N THR A 82 -1.83 3.26 -9.14
CA THR A 82 -0.74 3.97 -8.45
C THR A 82 -1.30 5.15 -7.67
N GLY A 83 -0.56 5.63 -6.67
CA GLY A 83 -0.98 6.69 -5.77
C GLY A 83 -1.54 6.18 -4.45
N MET A 84 -2.23 7.05 -3.73
CA MET A 84 -2.72 6.80 -2.38
C MET A 84 -4.22 6.56 -2.37
N PHE A 85 -4.66 5.52 -1.67
CA PHE A 85 -6.05 5.11 -1.58
C PHE A 85 -6.45 4.87 -0.13
N ARG A 86 -7.74 5.02 0.15
CA ARG A 86 -8.34 4.63 1.42
C ARG A 86 -9.51 3.68 1.20
N LEU A 87 -9.47 2.56 1.90
CA LEU A 87 -10.55 1.59 1.97
C LEU A 87 -11.57 2.07 3.02
N LEU A 88 -12.77 2.39 2.54
CA LEU A 88 -13.87 2.91 3.36
C LEU A 88 -14.73 1.80 3.93
N ARG A 89 -14.97 0.76 3.12
CA ARG A 89 -15.83 -0.39 3.46
C ARG A 89 -15.41 -1.60 2.64
N ALA A 90 -15.56 -2.77 3.25
CA ALA A 90 -15.55 -4.06 2.56
C ALA A 90 -16.82 -4.85 2.88
N GLU A 91 -17.30 -5.59 1.89
CA GLU A 91 -18.43 -6.51 1.95
C GLU A 91 -18.03 -7.90 1.42
N PRO A 92 -18.83 -8.94 1.68
CA PRO A 92 -18.58 -10.28 1.14
C PRO A 92 -18.44 -10.28 -0.40
N ASN A 93 -17.79 -11.31 -0.93
CA ASN A 93 -17.56 -11.49 -2.38
C ASN A 93 -16.69 -10.41 -3.02
N ASN A 94 -15.67 -9.93 -2.30
CA ASN A 94 -14.70 -8.94 -2.79
C ASN A 94 -15.34 -7.62 -3.27
N GLN A 95 -16.33 -7.12 -2.52
CA GLN A 95 -16.95 -5.83 -2.81
C GLN A 95 -16.35 -4.76 -1.89
N TYR A 96 -15.82 -3.69 -2.49
CA TYR A 96 -15.07 -2.67 -1.78
C TYR A 96 -15.48 -1.27 -2.20
N TRP A 97 -15.40 -0.34 -1.26
CA TRP A 97 -15.50 1.10 -1.53
C TRP A 97 -14.16 1.74 -1.21
N ILE A 98 -13.53 2.27 -2.26
CA ILE A 98 -12.19 2.83 -2.20
C ILE A 98 -12.24 4.27 -2.70
N GLU A 99 -11.62 5.18 -1.97
CA GLU A 99 -11.40 6.55 -2.40
C GLU A 99 -9.92 6.76 -2.74
N ALA A 100 -9.64 7.52 -3.81
CA ALA A 100 -8.31 8.06 -4.04
C ALA A 100 -8.10 9.22 -3.07
N VAL A 101 -6.98 9.21 -2.36
CA VAL A 101 -6.56 10.28 -1.47
C VAL A 101 -5.65 11.16 -2.29
N ALA A 102 -6.03 12.43 -2.50
CA ALA A 102 -5.11 13.41 -3.05
C ALA A 102 -3.91 13.49 -2.10
N GLU A 103 -2.70 13.29 -2.62
CA GLU A 103 -1.51 13.76 -1.93
C GLU A 103 -1.67 15.28 -1.84
N ASP A 104 -2.00 15.80 -0.65
CA ASP A 104 -2.04 17.23 -0.42
C ASP A 104 -0.64 17.76 -0.79
N GLU A 105 -0.53 18.42 -1.94
CA GLU A 105 0.51 19.38 -2.23
C GLU A 105 0.31 20.55 -1.26
N SER A 106 0.59 20.34 0.03
CA SER A 106 0.68 21.40 1.02
C SER A 106 1.93 22.23 0.73
N GLY A 107 1.81 23.07 -0.30
CA GLY A 107 2.07 24.49 -0.20
C GLY A 107 3.44 24.89 0.33
N ALA A 108 4.51 24.56 -0.39
CA ALA A 108 5.71 25.39 -0.36
C ALA A 108 5.46 26.71 -1.11
N SER A 109 4.53 27.54 -0.62
CA SER A 109 4.52 28.98 -0.94
C SER A 109 5.60 29.66 -0.10
N TYR A 110 6.85 29.60 -0.57
CA TYR A 110 7.83 30.59 -0.17
C TYR A 110 7.44 31.91 -0.84
N ALA A 111 6.77 32.79 -0.08
CA ALA A 111 6.66 34.19 -0.47
C ALA A 111 8.05 34.84 -0.37
N VAL A 112 8.49 35.43 -1.48
CA VAL A 112 9.69 36.27 -1.61
C VAL A 112 9.41 37.66 -1.06
#